data_AF-A0A0Q4BHU6-F1
#
_entry.id   AF-A0A0Q4BHU6-F1
#
_cell.length_a   1.000
_cell.length_b   1.000
_cell.length_c   1.000
_cell.angle_alpha   90.00
_cell.angle_beta   90.00
_cell.angle_gamma   90.00
#
_symmetry.space_group_name_H-M   'P 1'
#
loop_
_entity.id
_entity.type
_entity.pdbx_description
1 polymer ?
#
loop_
_entity_poly.entity_id
_entity_poly.type
_entity_poly.pdbx_seq_one_letter_code
_entity_poly.pdbx_strand_id
1 'polypeptide(L)'
;MEYRKVRHGRHTLHIPVGEDGYVPEKALIDRFQQWSDQRDTLHLGGEISSADLRRDPRKANRGWKDYTHRAEHVLPNKLTPEQAAKWWHDPGSCDIEDIDVAGKPKRNILGLGSKAQKRAQARIPVTATKTEEAQIRRDLDKAFTTEELDTLGRSRAKIHVYPRTSKAAGSYQSGRNRVTVDRQCASEPTTITHEVVHALRDKDKSRRGILAKSNIPGIEESLTVAEQQARNDSPGLSGYYWDIKVFDEKTRRWRGPTNKEAKRMAEEDHKLFTGGREKGLRGAAAMESVSRNWSKSHIARLSYKSKGKMAVNQAAGIYLGIEPLSKAQPKVKKKAAGSVSVPVSRPTAVAAENRAPKRAKGRGMAKRTKGR
;
A
#
# COMPACT_ATOMS: atom_id res chain seq x y z
N MET A 1 -18.72 -11.06 -22.67
CA MET A 1 -17.63 -11.99 -22.30
C MET A 1 -18.07 -13.37 -22.71
N GLU A 2 -17.35 -13.99 -23.65
CA GLU A 2 -17.67 -15.32 -24.16
C GLU A 2 -17.06 -16.39 -23.24
N TYR A 3 -17.68 -17.57 -23.19
CA TYR A 3 -17.19 -18.71 -22.43
C TYR A 3 -17.02 -19.92 -23.33
N ARG A 4 -15.89 -20.61 -23.20
CA ARG A 4 -15.64 -21.88 -23.87
C ARG A 4 -15.86 -23.03 -22.90
N LYS A 5 -16.58 -24.06 -23.36
CA LYS A 5 -16.73 -25.33 -22.65
C LYS A 5 -15.50 -26.18 -22.91
N VAL A 6 -14.74 -26.51 -21.88
CA VAL A 6 -13.54 -27.34 -21.97
C VAL A 6 -13.73 -28.59 -21.11
N ARG A 7 -13.49 -29.77 -21.67
CA ARG A 7 -13.48 -31.02 -20.90
C ARG A 7 -12.12 -31.22 -20.26
N HIS A 8 -12.10 -31.44 -18.94
CA HIS A 8 -10.90 -31.80 -18.19
C HIS A 8 -11.23 -32.97 -17.25
N GLY A 9 -10.72 -34.16 -17.57
CA GLY A 9 -11.12 -35.39 -16.89
C GLY A 9 -12.64 -35.62 -17.01
N ARG A 10 -13.31 -35.77 -15.86
CA ARG A 10 -14.77 -35.94 -15.79
C ARG A 10 -15.54 -34.62 -15.70
N HIS A 11 -14.84 -33.48 -15.66
CA HIS A 11 -15.45 -32.16 -15.48
C HIS A 11 -15.59 -31.43 -16.81
N THR A 12 -16.69 -30.68 -16.96
CA THR A 12 -16.85 -29.68 -18.02
C THR A 12 -16.67 -28.31 -17.38
N LEU A 13 -15.59 -27.62 -17.74
CA LEU A 13 -15.25 -26.30 -17.24
C LEU A 13 -15.80 -25.24 -18.19
N HIS A 14 -16.26 -24.13 -17.63
CA HIS A 14 -16.63 -22.93 -18.38
C HIS A 14 -15.56 -21.89 -18.14
N ILE A 15 -14.70 -21.69 -19.14
CA ILE A 15 -13.53 -20.80 -19.04
C ILE A 15 -13.79 -19.57 -19.92
N PRO A 16 -13.67 -18.35 -19.38
CA PRO A 16 -13.88 -17.13 -20.15
C PRO A 16 -12.79 -16.99 -21.22
N VAL A 17 -13.19 -16.46 -22.38
CA VAL A 17 -12.31 -16.24 -23.52
C VAL A 17 -12.40 -14.78 -23.93
N GLY A 18 -11.24 -14.15 -24.08
CA GLY A 18 -11.12 -12.81 -24.65
C GLY A 18 -11.25 -12.83 -26.17
N GLU A 19 -11.38 -11.65 -26.76
CA GLU A 19 -11.46 -11.47 -28.22
C GLU A 19 -10.22 -12.01 -28.95
N ASP A 20 -9.08 -12.11 -28.26
CA ASP A 20 -7.84 -12.65 -28.80
C ASP A 20 -7.75 -14.19 -28.75
N GLY A 21 -8.80 -14.86 -28.25
CA GLY A 21 -8.87 -16.32 -28.12
C GLY A 21 -8.18 -16.90 -26.88
N TYR A 22 -7.67 -16.05 -25.98
CA TYR A 22 -6.99 -16.46 -24.75
C TYR A 22 -7.85 -16.18 -23.51
N VAL A 23 -7.51 -16.81 -22.39
CA VAL A 23 -8.17 -16.52 -21.10
C VAL A 23 -7.77 -15.11 -20.64
N PRO A 24 -8.73 -14.21 -20.34
CA PRO A 24 -8.40 -12.85 -19.90
C PRO A 24 -7.58 -12.84 -18.61
N GLU A 25 -6.55 -11.99 -18.55
CA GLU A 25 -5.66 -11.85 -17.38
C GLU A 25 -6.45 -11.62 -16.08
N LYS A 26 -7.45 -10.73 -16.12
CA LYS A 26 -8.35 -10.46 -14.98
C LYS A 26 -9.10 -11.72 -14.53
N ALA A 27 -9.52 -12.58 -15.45
CA ALA A 27 -10.24 -13.79 -15.10
C ALA A 27 -9.34 -14.82 -14.40
N LEU A 28 -8.06 -14.91 -14.79
CA LEU A 28 -7.06 -15.72 -14.08
C LEU A 28 -6.85 -15.16 -12.65
N ILE A 29 -6.67 -13.84 -12.50
CA ILE A 29 -6.52 -13.22 -11.18
C ILE A 29 -7.74 -13.51 -10.28
N ASP A 30 -8.95 -13.26 -10.79
CA ASP A 30 -10.20 -13.44 -10.05
C ASP A 30 -10.40 -14.91 -9.64
N ARG A 31 -10.07 -15.85 -10.53
CA ARG A 31 -10.16 -17.29 -10.24
C ARG A 31 -9.17 -17.70 -9.14
N PHE A 32 -7.94 -17.21 -9.20
CA PHE A 32 -6.93 -17.54 -8.18
C PHE A 32 -7.31 -16.96 -6.82
N GLN A 33 -7.81 -15.71 -6.79
CA GLN A 33 -8.33 -15.07 -5.58
C GLN A 33 -9.46 -15.89 -4.97
N GLN A 34 -10.46 -16.29 -5.76
CA GLN A 34 -11.58 -17.12 -5.30
C GLN A 34 -11.09 -18.44 -4.68
N TRP A 35 -10.16 -19.13 -5.34
CA TRP A 35 -9.60 -20.38 -4.82
C TRP A 35 -8.83 -20.18 -3.52
N SER A 36 -8.01 -19.12 -3.44
CA SER A 36 -7.24 -18.82 -2.22
C SER A 36 -8.17 -18.45 -1.05
N ASP A 37 -9.23 -17.68 -1.31
CA ASP A 37 -10.20 -17.27 -0.28
C ASP A 37 -11.01 -18.47 0.23
N GLN A 38 -11.43 -19.37 -0.68
CA GLN A 38 -12.12 -20.61 -0.31
C GLN A 38 -11.24 -21.52 0.56
N ARG A 39 -9.97 -21.66 0.19
CA ARG A 39 -8.99 -22.39 0.98
C ARG A 39 -8.80 -21.77 2.36
N ASP A 40 -8.67 -20.45 2.45
CA ASP A 40 -8.43 -19.76 3.72
C ASP A 40 -9.68 -19.72 4.62
N THR A 41 -10.89 -19.67 4.04
CA THR A 41 -12.16 -19.74 4.80
C THR A 41 -12.47 -21.14 5.34
N LEU A 42 -12.07 -22.21 4.64
CA LEU A 42 -12.11 -23.58 5.16
C LEU A 42 -11.27 -23.76 6.45
N HIS A 43 -10.32 -22.86 6.74
CA HIS A 43 -9.55 -22.88 7.99
C HIS A 43 -10.31 -22.27 9.20
N LEU A 44 -11.41 -21.53 8.99
CA LEU A 44 -12.14 -20.83 10.07
C LEU A 44 -13.37 -21.58 10.59
N GLY A 45 -13.78 -22.66 9.92
CA GLY A 45 -15.00 -23.43 10.19
C GLY A 45 -14.83 -24.70 11.04
N GLY A 46 -13.72 -24.81 11.78
CA GLY A 46 -13.52 -25.75 12.90
C GLY A 46 -14.00 -27.19 12.70
N GLU A 47 -13.22 -28.03 12.03
CA GLU A 47 -13.11 -29.48 12.31
C GLU A 47 -12.01 -30.22 11.51
N ILE A 48 -11.04 -29.50 10.92
CA ILE A 48 -9.88 -30.14 10.30
C ILE A 48 -8.64 -29.70 11.06
N SER A 49 -7.93 -30.67 11.65
CA SER A 49 -6.73 -30.38 12.42
C SER A 49 -5.71 -29.68 11.51
N SER A 50 -5.00 -28.70 12.07
CA SER A 50 -3.91 -28.02 11.36
C SER A 50 -2.75 -28.95 10.93
N ALA A 51 -2.82 -30.25 11.28
CA ALA A 51 -1.91 -31.30 10.84
C ALA A 51 -2.38 -32.01 9.55
N ASP A 52 -3.69 -32.10 9.29
CA ASP A 52 -4.23 -32.82 8.13
C ASP A 52 -4.12 -32.03 6.81
N LEU A 53 -4.17 -30.68 6.87
CA LEU A 53 -3.98 -29.81 5.70
C LEU A 53 -2.52 -29.35 5.49
N ARG A 54 -1.62 -29.63 6.45
CA ARG A 54 -0.17 -29.47 6.29
C ARG A 54 0.48 -30.64 5.53
N ARG A 55 -0.29 -31.68 5.18
CA ARG A 55 0.18 -32.90 4.50
C ARG A 55 -0.61 -33.17 3.20
N ASP A 56 -0.44 -32.31 2.19
CA ASP A 56 -0.30 -32.86 0.83
C ASP A 56 1.00 -32.32 0.22
N PRO A 57 2.11 -33.07 0.33
CA PRO A 57 3.39 -32.68 -0.27
C PRO A 57 3.37 -32.63 -1.81
N ARG A 58 2.26 -32.97 -2.47
CA ARG A 58 2.10 -32.95 -3.94
C ARG A 58 1.46 -31.68 -4.51
N LYS A 59 1.03 -30.73 -3.66
CA LYS A 59 0.49 -29.44 -4.13
C LYS A 59 1.61 -28.40 -4.21
N ALA A 60 1.86 -27.86 -5.41
CA ALA A 60 2.98 -26.98 -5.69
C ALA A 60 2.84 -25.60 -5.01
N ASN A 61 1.60 -25.12 -4.82
CA ASN A 61 1.31 -23.76 -4.36
C ASN A 61 0.53 -23.73 -3.02
N ARG A 62 1.06 -23.07 -1.98
CA ARG A 62 0.39 -22.84 -0.69
C ARG A 62 -0.49 -21.58 -0.63
N GLY A 63 -0.95 -21.09 -1.77
CA GLY A 63 -1.71 -19.83 -1.90
C GLY A 63 -0.79 -18.61 -1.95
N TRP A 64 -1.33 -17.42 -1.65
CA TRP A 64 -0.59 -16.15 -1.71
C TRP A 64 0.75 -16.11 -0.97
N LYS A 65 0.93 -17.00 0.02
CA LYS A 65 2.17 -17.13 0.81
C LYS A 65 3.35 -17.71 0.02
N ASP A 66 3.11 -18.42 -1.08
CA ASP A 66 4.15 -19.10 -1.87
C ASP A 66 4.61 -18.34 -3.13
N TYR A 67 3.96 -17.21 -3.47
CA TYR A 67 4.26 -16.39 -4.66
C TYR A 67 5.75 -16.06 -4.85
N THR A 68 6.52 -16.02 -3.75
CA THR A 68 7.96 -15.69 -3.75
C THR A 68 8.91 -16.85 -3.44
N HIS A 69 8.41 -18.08 -3.25
CA HIS A 69 9.17 -19.16 -2.63
C HIS A 69 9.27 -20.47 -3.41
N ARG A 70 8.33 -20.79 -4.31
CA ARG A 70 8.38 -22.03 -5.11
C ARG A 70 7.67 -21.86 -6.44
N ALA A 71 8.22 -22.51 -7.48
CA ALA A 71 7.42 -22.99 -8.60
C ALA A 71 8.10 -24.21 -9.21
N GLU A 72 7.35 -25.29 -9.35
CA GLU A 72 7.82 -26.53 -10.00
C GLU A 72 7.36 -26.60 -11.46
N HIS A 73 6.18 -26.04 -11.78
CA HIS A 73 5.65 -25.96 -13.13
C HIS A 73 4.94 -24.62 -13.35
N VAL A 74 5.53 -23.75 -14.17
CA VAL A 74 5.02 -22.41 -14.47
C VAL A 74 4.48 -22.35 -15.90
N LEU A 75 3.18 -22.13 -16.03
CA LEU A 75 2.51 -21.80 -17.28
C LEU A 75 2.72 -20.31 -17.62
N PRO A 76 2.79 -19.94 -18.91
CA PRO A 76 2.84 -18.54 -19.30
C PRO A 76 1.53 -17.82 -18.93
N ASN A 77 1.58 -16.50 -18.72
CA ASN A 77 0.38 -15.68 -18.44
C ASN A 77 -0.63 -15.61 -19.61
N LYS A 78 -0.26 -16.09 -20.80
CA LYS A 78 -1.10 -16.11 -22.00
C LYS A 78 -1.45 -17.56 -22.34
N LEU A 79 -2.67 -17.98 -21.97
CA LEU A 79 -3.14 -19.37 -22.11
C LEU A 79 -4.44 -19.44 -22.89
N THR A 80 -4.58 -20.44 -23.76
CA THR A 80 -5.91 -20.80 -24.27
C THR A 80 -6.73 -21.47 -23.17
N PRO A 81 -8.06 -21.55 -23.31
CA PRO A 81 -8.91 -22.27 -22.35
C PRO A 81 -8.47 -23.71 -22.09
N GLU A 82 -8.02 -24.40 -23.13
CA GLU A 82 -7.57 -25.80 -23.06
C GLU A 82 -6.28 -25.93 -22.25
N GLN A 83 -5.32 -25.00 -22.45
CA GLN A 83 -4.07 -24.96 -21.68
C GLN A 83 -4.32 -24.59 -20.21
N ALA A 84 -5.26 -23.66 -19.96
CA ALA A 84 -5.61 -23.24 -18.62
C ALA A 84 -6.46 -24.29 -17.86
N ALA A 85 -7.03 -25.30 -18.51
CA ALA A 85 -8.05 -26.17 -17.93
C ALA A 85 -7.63 -26.85 -16.62
N LYS A 86 -6.40 -27.39 -16.57
CA LYS A 86 -5.87 -28.04 -15.36
C LYS A 86 -5.76 -27.05 -14.20
N TRP A 87 -5.14 -25.90 -14.45
CA TRP A 87 -5.00 -24.83 -13.47
C TRP A 87 -6.36 -24.23 -13.06
N TRP A 88 -7.28 -24.04 -14.01
CA TRP A 88 -8.59 -23.47 -13.75
C TRP A 88 -9.42 -24.36 -12.82
N HIS A 89 -9.32 -25.68 -12.99
CA HIS A 89 -9.94 -26.65 -12.10
C HIS A 89 -9.33 -26.61 -10.69
N ASP A 90 -7.99 -26.69 -10.60
CA ASP A 90 -7.24 -26.62 -9.34
C ASP A 90 -6.01 -25.70 -9.47
N PRO A 91 -6.12 -24.42 -9.07
CA PRO A 91 -4.99 -23.49 -9.10
C PRO A 91 -3.81 -23.87 -8.20
N GLY A 92 -3.96 -24.86 -7.31
CA GLY A 92 -2.84 -25.40 -6.53
C GLY A 92 -1.96 -26.41 -7.29
N SER A 93 -2.37 -26.82 -8.50
CA SER A 93 -1.74 -27.91 -9.26
C SER A 93 -0.54 -27.49 -10.12
N CYS A 94 -0.43 -26.20 -10.44
CA CYS A 94 0.68 -25.56 -11.14
C CYS A 94 0.57 -24.05 -10.96
N ASP A 95 1.59 -23.31 -11.37
CA ASP A 95 1.62 -21.85 -11.28
C ASP A 95 1.44 -21.20 -12.66
N ILE A 96 0.91 -19.99 -12.70
CA ILE A 96 0.88 -19.10 -13.86
C ILE A 96 1.74 -17.88 -13.57
N GLU A 97 2.65 -17.57 -14.50
CA GLU A 97 3.52 -16.41 -14.43
C GLU A 97 2.74 -15.11 -14.13
N ASP A 98 3.23 -14.34 -13.17
CA ASP A 98 2.66 -13.11 -12.63
C ASP A 98 1.31 -13.24 -11.92
N ILE A 99 0.61 -14.37 -12.00
CA ILE A 99 -0.69 -14.58 -11.30
C ILE A 99 -0.44 -15.06 -9.88
N ASP A 100 0.13 -16.25 -9.75
CA ASP A 100 0.36 -16.94 -8.48
C ASP A 100 1.86 -17.22 -8.20
N VAL A 101 2.74 -16.90 -9.16
CA VAL A 101 4.20 -16.81 -9.01
C VAL A 101 4.76 -15.54 -9.67
N ALA A 102 5.86 -15.01 -9.15
CA ALA A 102 6.59 -13.90 -9.75
C ALA A 102 7.13 -14.23 -11.16
N GLY A 103 6.77 -13.43 -12.15
CA GLY A 103 7.35 -13.53 -13.49
C GLY A 103 8.66 -12.79 -13.68
N LYS A 104 9.15 -12.78 -14.92
CA LYS A 104 10.35 -12.02 -15.29
C LYS A 104 10.10 -10.51 -15.10
N PRO A 105 11.07 -9.76 -14.55
CA PRO A 105 10.94 -8.32 -14.43
C PRO A 105 10.82 -7.66 -15.81
N LYS A 106 9.78 -6.83 -15.96
CA LYS A 106 9.41 -6.14 -17.19
C LYS A 106 10.03 -4.74 -17.22
N ARG A 107 10.33 -4.28 -18.43
CA ARG A 107 10.93 -2.98 -18.75
C ARG A 107 10.22 -2.35 -19.97
N ASN A 108 8.90 -2.48 -20.03
CA ASN A 108 8.17 -1.99 -21.19
C ASN A 108 8.09 -0.48 -21.14
N ILE A 109 8.58 0.16 -22.20
CA ILE A 109 8.69 1.62 -22.32
C ILE A 109 7.98 2.15 -23.57
N LEU A 110 7.23 1.28 -24.24
CA LEU A 110 6.41 1.64 -25.39
C LEU A 110 5.28 2.56 -24.95
N GLY A 111 5.02 3.61 -25.73
CA GLY A 111 3.95 4.59 -25.45
C GLY A 111 4.27 5.62 -24.35
N LEU A 112 5.46 5.58 -23.72
CA LEU A 112 5.89 6.60 -22.75
C LEU A 112 6.48 7.82 -23.45
N GLY A 113 6.55 8.96 -22.76
CA GLY A 113 6.95 10.27 -23.30
C GLY A 113 8.33 10.37 -23.98
N SER A 114 9.22 11.21 -23.45
CA SER A 114 10.49 11.55 -24.12
C SER A 114 11.49 10.37 -24.14
N LYS A 115 12.50 10.43 -25.02
CA LYS A 115 13.59 9.42 -25.07
C LYS A 115 14.32 9.31 -23.72
N ALA A 116 14.55 10.42 -23.03
CA ALA A 116 15.20 10.45 -21.72
C ALA A 116 14.33 9.76 -20.66
N GLN A 117 13.03 10.00 -20.69
CA GLN A 117 12.08 9.39 -19.78
C GLN A 117 11.95 7.88 -19.99
N LYS A 118 11.87 7.44 -21.25
CA LYS A 118 11.92 6.01 -21.62
C LYS A 118 13.16 5.34 -21.04
N ARG A 119 14.33 5.97 -21.19
CA ARG A 119 15.59 5.47 -20.62
C ARG A 119 15.54 5.38 -19.10
N ALA A 120 15.02 6.39 -18.41
CA ALA A 120 14.91 6.40 -16.96
C ALA A 120 13.99 5.27 -16.45
N GLN A 121 12.80 5.15 -17.03
CA GLN A 121 11.84 4.10 -16.67
C GLN A 121 12.36 2.69 -16.98
N ALA A 122 13.05 2.50 -18.12
CA ALA A 122 13.64 1.21 -18.49
C ALA A 122 14.61 0.68 -17.42
N ARG A 123 15.23 1.55 -16.61
CA ARG A 123 16.16 1.16 -15.53
C ARG A 123 15.46 0.61 -14.30
N ILE A 124 14.17 0.88 -14.12
CA ILE A 124 13.34 0.44 -13.00
C ILE A 124 12.61 -0.85 -13.41
N PRO A 125 13.08 -2.05 -13.00
CA PRO A 125 12.38 -3.30 -13.26
C PRO A 125 11.06 -3.35 -12.49
N VAL A 126 10.00 -3.81 -13.17
CA VAL A 126 8.67 -4.02 -12.59
C VAL A 126 8.29 -5.49 -12.74
N THR A 127 8.10 -6.20 -11.64
CA THR A 127 7.56 -7.57 -11.65
C THR A 127 6.08 -7.49 -11.28
N ALA A 128 5.22 -7.66 -12.28
CA ALA A 128 3.76 -7.52 -12.22
C ALA A 128 3.15 -8.16 -13.48
N THR A 129 1.83 -8.27 -13.57
CA THR A 129 1.18 -8.63 -14.83
C THR A 129 1.41 -7.57 -15.92
N LYS A 130 1.06 -7.85 -17.19
CA LYS A 130 1.28 -6.88 -18.27
C LYS A 130 0.44 -5.61 -18.09
N THR A 131 -0.81 -5.78 -17.66
CA THR A 131 -1.74 -4.66 -17.43
C THR A 131 -1.27 -3.80 -16.26
N GLU A 132 -0.88 -4.43 -15.15
CA GLU A 132 -0.36 -3.76 -13.95
C GLU A 132 0.92 -2.98 -14.25
N GLU A 133 1.85 -3.59 -14.99
CA GLU A 133 3.10 -2.92 -15.35
C GLU A 133 2.83 -1.70 -16.21
N ALA A 134 2.00 -1.80 -17.24
CA ALA A 134 1.63 -0.67 -18.08
C ALA A 134 0.97 0.47 -17.28
N GLN A 135 0.13 0.14 -16.29
CA GLN A 135 -0.47 1.14 -15.40
C GLN A 135 0.59 1.83 -14.52
N ILE A 136 1.47 1.07 -13.88
CA ILE A 136 2.58 1.62 -13.08
C ILE A 136 3.45 2.56 -13.91
N ARG A 137 3.77 2.19 -15.16
CA ARG A 137 4.58 3.05 -16.04
C ARG A 137 3.91 4.40 -16.29
N ARG A 138 2.58 4.41 -16.50
CA ARG A 138 1.79 5.64 -16.65
C ARG A 138 1.74 6.45 -15.35
N ASP A 139 1.56 5.80 -14.21
CA ASP A 139 1.52 6.50 -12.92
C ASP A 139 2.88 7.13 -12.57
N LEU A 140 3.97 6.41 -12.85
CA LEU A 140 5.33 6.94 -12.71
C LEU A 140 5.59 8.13 -13.64
N ASP A 141 5.17 8.01 -14.91
CA ASP A 141 5.23 9.12 -15.88
C ASP A 141 4.43 10.30 -15.38
N LYS A 142 3.24 10.09 -14.85
CA LYS A 142 2.37 11.17 -14.39
C LYS A 142 2.92 11.91 -13.17
N ALA A 143 3.46 11.19 -12.19
CA ALA A 143 3.77 11.74 -10.87
C ALA A 143 5.23 12.19 -10.66
N PHE A 144 6.19 11.75 -11.48
CA PHE A 144 7.63 11.94 -11.20
C PHE A 144 8.42 12.42 -12.40
N THR A 145 9.35 13.36 -12.22
CA THR A 145 10.18 13.87 -13.33
C THR A 145 11.18 12.81 -13.83
N THR A 146 11.79 13.08 -14.98
CA THR A 146 12.82 12.18 -15.55
C THR A 146 14.01 12.02 -14.60
N GLU A 147 14.41 13.08 -13.90
CA GLU A 147 15.53 13.11 -12.96
C GLU A 147 15.25 12.26 -11.71
N GLU A 148 14.00 12.31 -11.21
CA GLU A 148 13.54 11.47 -10.10
C GLU A 148 13.55 9.99 -10.49
N LEU A 149 13.02 9.68 -11.67
CA LEU A 149 13.02 8.32 -12.21
C LEU A 149 14.44 7.81 -12.48
N ASP A 150 15.34 8.67 -12.95
CA ASP A 150 16.75 8.29 -13.15
C ASP A 150 17.47 8.07 -11.82
N THR A 151 17.14 8.84 -10.78
CA THR A 151 17.64 8.63 -9.41
C THR A 151 17.23 7.25 -8.87
N LEU A 152 15.97 6.85 -9.07
CA LEU A 152 15.47 5.51 -8.73
C LEU A 152 16.20 4.43 -9.55
N GLY A 153 16.36 4.64 -10.86
CA GLY A 153 17.08 3.73 -11.75
C GLY A 153 18.55 3.55 -11.35
N ARG A 154 19.25 4.64 -10.98
CA ARG A 154 20.66 4.60 -10.49
C ARG A 154 20.79 3.89 -9.16
N SER A 155 19.82 4.08 -8.27
CA SER A 155 19.77 3.39 -6.97
C SER A 155 19.33 1.93 -7.07
N ARG A 156 19.10 1.40 -8.28
CA ARG A 156 18.64 0.03 -8.53
C ARG A 156 17.31 -0.28 -7.82
N ALA A 157 16.43 0.73 -7.74
CA ALA A 157 15.09 0.53 -7.22
C ALA A 157 14.29 -0.43 -8.12
N LYS A 158 13.45 -1.26 -7.51
CA LYS A 158 12.58 -2.23 -8.20
C LYS A 158 11.17 -2.22 -7.63
N ILE A 159 10.19 -2.50 -8.47
CA ILE A 159 8.78 -2.51 -8.10
C ILE A 159 8.25 -3.93 -8.28
N HIS A 160 7.55 -4.43 -7.27
CA HIS A 160 6.91 -5.75 -7.29
C HIS A 160 5.43 -5.57 -6.96
N VAL A 161 4.56 -6.03 -7.85
CA VAL A 161 3.13 -6.14 -7.60
C VAL A 161 2.82 -7.61 -7.39
N TYR A 162 2.23 -7.92 -6.25
CA TYR A 162 1.75 -9.26 -5.97
C TYR A 162 0.71 -9.18 -4.86
N PRO A 163 -0.19 -10.15 -4.74
CA PRO A 163 -1.22 -10.07 -3.72
C PRO A 163 -0.59 -10.42 -2.38
N ARG A 164 -0.83 -9.56 -1.40
CA ARG A 164 -0.19 -9.63 -0.10
C ARG A 164 -1.19 -10.14 0.92
N THR A 165 -0.75 -11.06 1.75
CA THR A 165 -1.51 -11.43 2.97
C THR A 165 -1.36 -10.39 4.09
N SER A 166 -0.63 -9.30 3.84
CA SER A 166 -0.41 -8.23 4.82
C SER A 166 -1.48 -7.15 4.69
N LYS A 167 -1.89 -6.56 5.81
CA LYS A 167 -2.87 -5.46 5.84
C LYS A 167 -2.41 -4.15 5.17
N ALA A 168 -1.17 -4.08 4.68
CA ALA A 168 -0.61 -2.87 4.06
C ALA A 168 -0.72 -2.93 2.54
N ALA A 169 -1.32 -1.91 1.95
CA ALA A 169 -1.47 -1.72 0.50
C ALA A 169 -0.11 -1.63 -0.22
N GLY A 170 0.93 -1.14 0.44
CA GLY A 170 2.28 -0.99 -0.10
C GLY A 170 3.37 -1.19 0.95
N SER A 171 4.63 -1.28 0.52
CA SER A 171 5.79 -1.02 1.36
C SER A 171 7.05 -0.74 0.55
N TYR A 172 7.86 0.21 1.02
CA TYR A 172 9.22 0.43 0.56
C TYR A 172 10.24 -0.20 1.53
N GLN A 173 11.09 -1.07 0.99
CA GLN A 173 12.12 -1.80 1.73
C GLN A 173 13.50 -1.22 1.41
N SER A 174 13.96 -0.28 2.22
CA SER A 174 15.23 0.45 2.02
C SER A 174 16.45 -0.46 1.83
N GLY A 175 16.56 -1.56 2.58
CA GLY A 175 17.67 -2.52 2.46
C GLY A 175 17.67 -3.38 1.18
N ARG A 176 16.54 -3.43 0.46
CA ARG A 176 16.38 -4.18 -0.79
C ARG A 176 16.10 -3.29 -2.01
N ASN A 177 16.05 -1.97 -1.80
CA ASN A 177 15.61 -0.96 -2.77
C ASN A 177 14.32 -1.40 -3.49
N ARG A 178 13.36 -1.94 -2.73
CA ARG A 178 12.19 -2.59 -3.31
C ARG A 178 10.92 -1.93 -2.83
N VAL A 179 10.14 -1.44 -3.79
CA VAL A 179 8.74 -1.10 -3.62
C VAL A 179 7.91 -2.36 -3.85
N THR A 180 7.01 -2.67 -2.93
CA THR A 180 6.01 -3.73 -3.09
C THR A 180 4.64 -3.11 -3.00
N VAL A 181 3.73 -3.47 -3.90
CA VAL A 181 2.34 -3.01 -3.89
C VAL A 181 1.43 -4.23 -3.92
N ASP A 182 0.37 -4.19 -3.11
CA ASP A 182 -0.70 -5.16 -3.18
C ASP A 182 -1.46 -5.00 -4.50
N ARG A 183 -1.67 -6.09 -5.22
CA ARG A 183 -2.41 -6.12 -6.48
C ARG A 183 -3.77 -5.42 -6.42
N GLN A 184 -4.51 -5.60 -5.32
CA GLN A 184 -5.83 -4.99 -5.15
C GLN A 184 -5.75 -3.46 -5.02
N CYS A 185 -4.58 -2.92 -4.68
CA CYS A 185 -4.31 -1.49 -4.53
C CYS A 185 -3.42 -0.92 -5.65
N ALA A 186 -2.95 -1.76 -6.58
CA ALA A 186 -2.01 -1.35 -7.64
C ALA A 186 -2.64 -0.47 -8.72
N SER A 187 -3.97 -0.53 -8.88
CA SER A 187 -4.73 0.33 -9.77
C SER A 187 -5.02 1.71 -9.17
N GLU A 188 -4.79 1.91 -7.87
CA GLU A 188 -4.90 3.22 -7.24
C GLU A 188 -3.54 3.95 -7.33
N PRO A 189 -3.42 5.06 -8.11
CA PRO A 189 -2.15 5.76 -8.29
C PRO A 189 -1.52 6.24 -6.97
N THR A 190 -2.35 6.37 -5.95
CA THR A 190 -2.00 6.78 -4.58
C THR A 190 -0.94 5.87 -3.96
N THR A 191 -1.08 4.54 -4.07
CA THR A 191 -0.21 3.59 -3.39
C THR A 191 1.17 3.55 -4.03
N ILE A 192 1.25 3.49 -5.36
CA ILE A 192 2.54 3.48 -6.05
C ILE A 192 3.29 4.79 -5.84
N THR A 193 2.60 5.94 -5.94
CA THR A 193 3.20 7.25 -5.66
C THR A 193 3.74 7.32 -4.23
N HIS A 194 2.99 6.84 -3.25
CA HIS A 194 3.40 6.83 -1.84
C HIS A 194 4.71 6.06 -1.63
N GLU A 195 4.79 4.82 -2.09
CA GLU A 195 5.96 3.99 -1.88
C GLU A 195 7.19 4.46 -2.67
N VAL A 196 6.96 5.06 -3.86
CA VAL A 196 8.03 5.66 -4.65
C VAL A 196 8.56 6.94 -4.01
N VAL A 197 7.70 7.73 -3.35
CA VAL A 197 8.13 8.87 -2.54
C VAL A 197 9.03 8.43 -1.40
N HIS A 198 8.69 7.36 -0.67
CA HIS A 198 9.60 6.79 0.34
C HIS A 198 10.97 6.42 -0.27
N ALA A 199 10.98 5.80 -1.45
CA ALA A 199 12.21 5.46 -2.15
C ALA A 199 13.04 6.71 -2.50
N LEU A 200 12.42 7.77 -3.01
CA LEU A 200 13.10 9.03 -3.30
C LEU A 200 13.63 9.70 -2.04
N ARG A 201 12.84 9.80 -0.96
CA ARG A 201 13.26 10.37 0.33
C ARG A 201 14.49 9.65 0.90
N ASP A 202 14.62 8.35 0.65
CA ASP A 202 15.75 7.51 1.07
C ASP A 202 16.98 7.63 0.15
N LYS A 203 16.77 7.68 -1.17
CA LYS A 203 17.82 7.53 -2.19
C LYS A 203 18.30 8.84 -2.80
N ASP A 204 17.45 9.84 -2.90
CA ASP A 204 17.81 11.16 -3.40
C ASP A 204 18.60 11.93 -2.35
N LYS A 205 19.93 11.93 -2.51
CA LYS A 205 20.86 12.60 -1.61
C LYS A 205 20.89 14.12 -1.80
N SER A 206 20.06 14.71 -2.66
CA SER A 206 19.89 16.17 -2.73
C SER A 206 18.84 16.68 -1.73
N ARG A 207 17.91 15.83 -1.28
CA ARG A 207 16.84 16.18 -0.34
C ARG A 207 17.42 16.53 1.05
N ARG A 208 16.91 17.61 1.66
CA ARG A 208 17.39 18.14 2.96
C ARG A 208 16.22 18.45 3.90
N GLY A 209 16.51 18.58 5.19
CA GLY A 209 15.51 18.93 6.21
C GLY A 209 14.34 17.95 6.21
N ILE A 210 13.11 18.46 6.20
CA ILE A 210 11.88 17.65 6.17
C ILE A 210 11.68 16.88 4.85
N LEU A 211 12.35 17.27 3.76
CA LEU A 211 12.25 16.58 2.49
C LEU A 211 13.11 15.31 2.46
N ALA A 212 14.12 15.21 3.33
CA ALA A 212 14.89 14.00 3.52
C ALA A 212 14.12 12.98 4.38
N LYS A 213 14.44 11.70 4.23
CA LYS A 213 13.88 10.62 5.04
C LYS A 213 14.05 10.88 6.54
N SER A 214 12.99 10.68 7.31
CA SER A 214 13.01 10.70 8.77
C SER A 214 13.02 9.28 9.34
N ASN A 215 13.71 9.10 10.47
CA ASN A 215 13.65 7.84 11.23
C ASN A 215 12.46 7.81 12.21
N ILE A 216 11.68 8.89 12.30
CA ILE A 216 10.49 8.96 13.15
C ILE A 216 9.27 8.62 12.30
N PRO A 217 8.57 7.48 12.55
CA PRO A 217 7.51 7.00 11.68
C PRO A 217 6.41 8.04 11.42
N GLY A 218 5.90 8.71 12.45
CA GLY A 218 4.87 9.73 12.26
C GLY A 218 5.30 10.89 11.37
N ILE A 219 6.57 11.31 11.44
CA ILE A 219 7.12 12.36 10.57
C ILE A 219 7.24 11.82 9.14
N GLU A 220 7.87 10.66 8.97
CA GLU A 220 8.13 10.06 7.65
C GLU A 220 6.83 9.77 6.88
N GLU A 221 5.85 9.14 7.51
CA GLU A 221 4.55 8.84 6.87
C GLU A 221 3.80 10.13 6.54
N SER A 222 3.78 11.12 7.44
CA SER A 222 3.03 12.36 7.19
C SER A 222 3.62 13.18 6.03
N LEU A 223 4.94 13.24 5.90
CA LEU A 223 5.62 13.94 4.80
C LEU A 223 5.49 13.17 3.49
N THR A 224 5.50 11.83 3.54
CA THR A 224 5.27 10.99 2.38
C THR A 224 3.85 11.15 1.85
N VAL A 225 2.85 11.16 2.73
CA VAL A 225 1.45 11.46 2.35
C VAL A 225 1.34 12.88 1.81
N ALA A 226 1.97 13.88 2.43
CA ALA A 226 1.93 15.25 1.91
C ALA A 226 2.49 15.36 0.49
N GLU A 227 3.63 14.72 0.21
CA GLU A 227 4.22 14.69 -1.12
C GLU A 227 3.39 13.86 -2.12
N GLN A 228 2.75 12.77 -1.67
CA GLN A 228 1.78 12.04 -2.47
C GLN A 228 0.57 12.92 -2.85
N GLN A 229 0.02 13.69 -1.91
CA GLN A 229 -1.09 14.61 -2.18
C GLN A 229 -0.69 15.71 -3.17
N ALA A 230 0.54 16.20 -3.08
CA ALA A 230 1.07 17.19 -4.02
C ALA A 230 1.20 16.63 -5.44
N ARG A 231 1.47 15.33 -5.59
CA ARG A 231 1.81 14.68 -6.87
C ARG A 231 0.65 14.11 -7.67
N ASN A 232 -0.41 13.70 -6.99
CA ASN A 232 -1.56 13.10 -7.67
C ASN A 232 -2.49 14.18 -8.22
N ASP A 233 -3.31 13.83 -9.21
CA ASP A 233 -4.36 14.73 -9.75
C ASP A 233 -5.64 14.71 -8.91
N SER A 234 -5.79 13.72 -8.03
CA SER A 234 -6.97 13.53 -7.20
C SER A 234 -6.56 13.30 -5.74
N PRO A 235 -7.42 13.66 -4.77
CA PRO A 235 -7.15 13.42 -3.36
C PRO A 235 -6.82 11.95 -3.07
N GLY A 236 -5.68 11.72 -2.43
CA GLY A 236 -5.29 10.39 -1.98
C GLY A 236 -5.90 10.05 -0.62
N LEU A 237 -6.89 9.16 -0.57
CA LEU A 237 -7.50 8.71 0.69
C LEU A 237 -6.59 7.72 1.42
N SER A 238 -5.53 8.23 2.03
CA SER A 238 -4.64 7.42 2.87
C SER A 238 -5.29 7.09 4.22
N GLY A 239 -5.10 5.85 4.69
CA GLY A 239 -5.55 5.42 6.03
C GLY A 239 -4.97 6.29 7.16
N TYR A 240 -3.85 6.97 6.94
CA TYR A 240 -3.24 7.88 7.92
C TYR A 240 -4.14 9.04 8.34
N TYR A 241 -5.10 9.45 7.51
CA TYR A 241 -6.07 10.47 7.90
C TYR A 241 -6.98 10.05 9.06
N TRP A 242 -7.11 8.75 9.36
CA TRP A 242 -7.83 8.27 10.55
C TRP A 242 -7.00 8.31 11.85
N ASP A 243 -5.68 8.47 11.74
CA ASP A 243 -4.75 8.50 12.86
C ASP A 243 -4.28 9.91 13.23
N ILE A 244 -4.81 10.94 12.55
CA ILE A 244 -4.52 12.33 12.89
C ILE A 244 -5.31 12.78 14.13
N LYS A 245 -4.86 13.87 14.74
CA LYS A 245 -5.56 14.48 15.88
C LYS A 245 -6.44 15.64 15.43
N VAL A 246 -7.70 15.60 15.84
CA VAL A 246 -8.68 16.69 15.68
C VAL A 246 -8.99 17.27 17.05
N PHE A 247 -8.92 18.60 17.17
CA PHE A 247 -9.30 19.28 18.39
C PHE A 247 -10.81 19.45 18.42
N ASP A 248 -11.45 18.89 19.44
CA ASP A 248 -12.88 19.00 19.65
C ASP A 248 -13.17 20.23 20.51
N GLU A 249 -13.76 21.27 19.91
CA GLU A 249 -14.03 22.55 20.59
C GLU A 249 -15.03 22.38 21.76
N LYS A 250 -15.98 21.43 21.66
CA LYS A 250 -16.98 21.21 22.73
C LYS A 250 -16.36 20.59 23.96
N THR A 251 -15.55 19.56 23.77
CA THR A 251 -14.92 18.82 24.87
C THR A 251 -13.55 19.34 25.26
N ARG A 252 -13.01 20.31 24.49
CA ARG A 252 -11.64 20.86 24.60
C ARG A 252 -10.56 19.78 24.63
N ARG A 253 -10.78 18.67 23.92
CA ARG A 253 -9.89 17.51 23.90
C ARG A 253 -9.49 17.13 22.48
N TRP A 254 -8.30 16.59 22.34
CA TRP A 254 -7.86 15.97 21.10
C TRP A 254 -8.47 14.57 20.96
N ARG A 255 -9.10 14.30 19.82
CA ARG A 255 -9.70 13.00 19.48
C ARG A 255 -9.26 12.54 18.10
N GLY A 256 -9.63 11.30 17.76
CA GLY A 256 -9.57 10.83 16.38
C GLY A 256 -10.71 11.44 15.53
N PRO A 257 -10.52 11.54 14.21
CA PRO A 257 -11.55 12.00 13.30
C PRO A 257 -12.62 10.94 13.07
N THR A 258 -13.79 11.41 12.66
CA THR A 258 -14.83 10.59 12.02
C THR A 258 -14.44 10.28 10.57
N ASN A 259 -15.10 9.30 9.94
CA ASN A 259 -14.88 8.98 8.52
C ASN A 259 -15.09 10.20 7.60
N LYS A 260 -16.11 11.02 7.89
CA LYS A 260 -16.40 12.23 7.11
C LYS A 260 -15.30 13.29 7.28
N GLU A 261 -14.81 13.48 8.50
CA GLU A 261 -13.69 14.37 8.76
C GLU A 261 -12.41 13.88 8.06
N ALA A 262 -12.07 12.59 8.16
CA ALA A 262 -10.86 12.05 7.54
C ALA A 262 -10.83 12.26 6.02
N LYS A 263 -11.95 11.98 5.33
CA LYS A 263 -12.09 12.21 3.89
C LYS A 263 -11.95 13.70 3.53
N ARG A 264 -12.67 14.57 4.24
CA ARG A 264 -12.61 16.03 4.00
C ARG A 264 -11.20 16.57 4.20
N MET A 265 -10.49 16.13 5.23
CA MET A 265 -9.12 16.56 5.51
C MET A 265 -8.13 16.11 4.42
N ALA A 266 -8.36 14.96 3.79
CA ALA A 266 -7.58 14.53 2.64
C ALA A 266 -7.80 15.41 1.41
N GLU A 267 -9.05 15.81 1.15
CA GLU A 267 -9.40 16.76 0.09
C GLU A 267 -8.83 18.16 0.34
N GLU A 268 -8.94 18.65 1.58
CA GLU A 268 -8.39 19.95 2.03
C GLU A 268 -6.87 19.97 1.90
N ASP A 269 -6.18 18.92 2.34
CA ASP A 269 -4.73 18.79 2.19
C ASP A 269 -4.32 18.68 0.71
N HIS A 270 -5.03 17.89 -0.09
CA HIS A 270 -4.78 17.82 -1.53
C HIS A 270 -4.86 19.20 -2.18
N LYS A 271 -5.95 19.93 -1.93
CA LYS A 271 -6.15 21.31 -2.41
C LYS A 271 -5.02 22.24 -1.93
N LEU A 272 -4.61 22.12 -0.67
CA LEU A 272 -3.51 22.89 -0.09
C LEU A 272 -2.19 22.62 -0.83
N PHE A 273 -1.87 21.35 -1.10
CA PHE A 273 -0.60 20.96 -1.71
C PHE A 273 -0.56 21.19 -3.23
N THR A 274 -1.69 21.15 -3.94
CA THR A 274 -1.74 21.50 -5.37
C THR A 274 -1.98 22.99 -5.62
N GLY A 275 -2.25 23.78 -4.57
CA GLY A 275 -2.66 25.18 -4.70
C GLY A 275 -4.02 25.33 -5.39
N GLY A 276 -4.90 24.34 -5.23
CA GLY A 276 -6.21 24.28 -5.87
C GLY A 276 -6.21 23.94 -7.36
N ARG A 277 -5.07 23.50 -7.91
CA ARG A 277 -4.97 23.05 -9.30
C ARG A 277 -5.57 21.65 -9.45
N GLU A 278 -6.16 21.40 -10.62
CA GLU A 278 -6.69 20.08 -10.99
C GLU A 278 -5.59 19.05 -11.32
N LYS A 279 -4.36 19.52 -11.59
CA LYS A 279 -3.22 18.65 -11.90
C LYS A 279 -2.23 18.63 -10.75
N GLY A 280 -1.69 17.44 -10.50
CA GLY A 280 -0.60 17.22 -9.56
C GLY A 280 0.67 17.98 -9.96
N LEU A 281 1.47 18.33 -8.96
CA LEU A 281 2.78 18.92 -9.09
C LEU A 281 3.85 17.83 -9.23
N ARG A 282 5.00 18.15 -9.83
CA ARG A 282 6.13 17.22 -10.00
C ARG A 282 7.45 17.87 -9.60
N GLY A 283 8.43 17.05 -9.27
CA GLY A 283 9.81 17.49 -9.01
C GLY A 283 9.89 18.63 -7.99
N ALA A 284 10.62 19.68 -8.34
CA ALA A 284 10.86 20.82 -7.46
C ALA A 284 9.57 21.50 -6.98
N ALA A 285 8.56 21.63 -7.84
CA ALA A 285 7.29 22.28 -7.48
C ALA A 285 6.51 21.50 -6.40
N ALA A 286 6.50 20.16 -6.49
CA ALA A 286 5.89 19.31 -5.47
C ALA A 286 6.64 19.43 -4.13
N MET A 287 7.98 19.37 -4.17
CA MET A 287 8.83 19.48 -2.98
C MET A 287 8.72 20.86 -2.31
N GLU A 288 8.68 21.94 -3.09
CA GLU A 288 8.51 23.31 -2.60
C GLU A 288 7.14 23.49 -1.93
N SER A 289 6.07 22.97 -2.55
CA SER A 289 4.74 23.00 -1.95
C SER A 289 4.70 22.27 -0.61
N VAL A 290 5.25 21.05 -0.54
CA VAL A 290 5.35 20.29 0.72
C VAL A 290 6.15 21.07 1.75
N SER A 291 7.30 21.63 1.37
CA SER A 291 8.17 22.36 2.29
C SER A 291 7.47 23.58 2.92
N ARG A 292 6.60 24.26 2.17
CA ARG A 292 5.89 25.47 2.63
C ARG A 292 4.62 25.17 3.40
N ASN A 293 3.94 24.09 3.05
CA ASN A 293 2.57 23.84 3.47
C ASN A 293 2.42 22.67 4.45
N TRP A 294 3.42 21.79 4.58
CA TRP A 294 3.29 20.60 5.43
C TRP A 294 2.88 20.95 6.85
N SER A 295 3.54 21.89 7.53
CA SER A 295 3.21 22.25 8.91
C SER A 295 1.78 22.80 9.10
N LYS A 296 1.16 23.31 8.03
CA LYS A 296 -0.21 23.85 8.01
C LYS A 296 -1.27 22.79 7.71
N SER A 297 -0.85 21.63 7.21
CA SER A 297 -1.73 20.55 6.76
C SER A 297 -2.40 19.80 7.92
N HIS A 298 -3.45 19.06 7.60
CA HIS A 298 -4.08 18.10 8.50
C HIS A 298 -3.17 16.92 8.76
N ILE A 299 -2.50 16.40 7.73
CA ILE A 299 -1.64 15.23 7.85
C ILE A 299 -0.42 15.46 8.76
N ALA A 300 0.06 16.69 8.93
CA ALA A 300 1.12 17.00 9.90
C ALA A 300 0.69 16.77 11.37
N ARG A 301 -0.61 16.58 11.65
CA ARG A 301 -1.13 16.16 12.96
C ARG A 301 -1.15 14.65 13.16
N LEU A 302 -0.58 13.88 12.24
CA LEU A 302 -0.49 12.42 12.35
C LEU A 302 0.15 11.99 13.67
N SER A 303 -0.50 11.07 14.38
CA SER A 303 -0.03 10.52 15.65
C SER A 303 0.38 9.04 15.57
N TYR A 304 0.79 8.63 14.37
CA TYR A 304 1.16 7.26 14.04
C TYR A 304 2.40 6.80 14.81
N LYS A 305 2.27 5.66 15.51
CA LYS A 305 3.32 5.01 16.31
C LYS A 305 4.01 5.93 17.34
N SER A 306 3.36 7.01 17.76
CA SER A 306 3.99 8.05 18.58
C SER A 306 3.34 8.24 19.97
N LYS A 307 2.52 7.28 20.41
CA LYS A 307 1.74 7.35 21.66
C LYS A 307 0.96 8.68 21.80
N GLY A 308 0.42 9.17 20.69
CA GLY A 308 -0.40 10.39 20.66
C GLY A 308 0.35 11.70 20.40
N LYS A 309 1.68 11.68 20.21
CA LYS A 309 2.45 12.87 19.82
C LYS A 309 2.27 13.18 18.32
N MET A 310 1.85 14.38 17.97
CA MET A 310 1.67 14.77 16.56
C MET A 310 3.02 14.90 15.85
N ALA A 311 3.06 14.59 14.55
CA ALA A 311 4.26 14.68 13.72
C ALA A 311 4.84 16.10 13.71
N VAL A 312 4.03 17.15 13.56
CA VAL A 312 4.46 18.55 13.59
C VAL A 312 5.13 18.94 14.90
N ASN A 313 4.63 18.45 16.04
CA ASN A 313 5.22 18.74 17.36
C ASN A 313 6.54 17.99 17.57
N GLN A 314 6.68 16.79 16.99
CA GLN A 314 7.95 16.07 17.00
C GLN A 314 8.97 16.74 16.06
N ALA A 315 8.52 17.22 14.90
CA ALA A 315 9.35 17.90 13.91
C ALA A 315 9.85 19.27 14.40
N ALA A 316 9.04 20.03 15.12
CA ALA A 316 9.42 21.31 15.72
C ALA A 316 10.63 21.22 16.67
N GLY A 317 10.86 20.05 17.29
CA GLY A 317 12.03 19.81 18.14
C GLY A 317 13.29 19.37 17.38
N ILE A 318 13.22 19.19 16.06
CA ILE A 318 14.29 18.58 15.25
C ILE A 318 14.69 19.50 14.09
N TYR A 319 13.71 20.13 13.44
CA TYR A 319 13.92 20.95 12.25
C TYR A 319 13.65 22.42 12.56
N LEU A 320 14.54 23.30 12.07
CA LEU A 320 14.39 24.74 12.20
C LEU A 320 13.19 25.24 11.39
N GLY A 321 12.49 26.26 11.90
CA GLY A 321 11.39 26.93 11.21
C GLY A 321 10.05 26.20 11.24
N ILE A 322 9.89 25.15 12.05
CA ILE A 322 8.61 24.46 12.25
C ILE A 322 8.04 24.86 13.60
N GLU A 323 6.90 25.54 13.57
CA GLU A 323 6.17 25.89 14.77
C GLU A 323 5.33 24.71 15.27
N PRO A 324 5.39 24.38 16.57
CA PRO A 324 4.52 23.35 17.15
C PRO A 324 3.07 23.84 17.21
N LEU A 325 2.11 22.92 17.11
CA LEU A 325 0.70 23.23 17.32
C LEU A 325 0.42 23.45 18.81
N SER A 326 0.17 24.69 19.20
CA SER A 326 -0.16 25.10 20.56
C SER A 326 -1.66 24.95 20.87
N LYS A 327 -2.14 23.73 21.08
CA LYS A 327 -3.43 23.48 21.78
C LYS A 327 -3.35 22.33 22.79
N ALA A 328 -2.20 22.14 23.44
CA ALA A 328 -2.09 21.27 24.60
C ALA A 328 -2.39 22.06 25.88
N GLN A 329 -3.26 21.50 26.75
CA GLN A 329 -3.34 21.90 28.16
C GLN A 329 -1.93 21.82 28.80
N PRO A 330 -1.60 22.71 29.74
CA PRO A 330 -0.33 22.65 30.46
C PRO A 330 -0.25 21.31 31.19
N LYS A 331 0.70 20.46 30.81
CA LYS A 331 1.13 19.38 31.70
C LYS A 331 1.88 20.06 32.84
N VAL A 332 1.27 20.01 34.03
CA VAL A 332 1.94 20.31 35.30
C VAL A 332 3.28 19.56 35.30
N LYS A 333 4.38 20.33 35.30
CA LYS A 333 5.74 19.78 35.32
C LYS A 333 5.94 19.04 36.64
N LYS A 334 5.95 17.71 36.63
CA LYS A 334 6.70 16.95 37.64
C LYS A 334 8.13 16.83 37.14
N LYS A 335 9.03 17.59 37.78
CA LYS A 335 10.47 17.35 37.74
C LYS A 335 10.72 15.92 38.25
N ALA A 336 11.43 15.11 37.48
CA ALA A 336 12.17 13.97 38.00
C ALA A 336 13.45 13.81 37.18
N ALA A 337 14.53 13.62 37.92
CA ALA A 337 15.91 13.63 37.49
C ALA A 337 16.29 12.38 36.69
N GLY A 338 17.40 12.52 35.96
CA GLY A 338 18.39 11.49 35.61
C GLY A 338 17.94 10.04 35.41
N SER A 339 18.08 9.56 34.18
CA SER A 339 18.88 8.34 33.91
C SER A 339 18.95 8.08 32.41
N VAL A 340 20.18 7.91 31.93
CA VAL A 340 20.51 7.34 30.64
C VAL A 340 20.22 5.83 30.73
N SER A 341 19.43 5.31 29.81
CA SER A 341 19.54 3.91 29.40
C SER A 341 18.97 3.72 27.99
N VAL A 342 19.82 3.21 27.12
CA VAL A 342 19.46 2.71 25.79
C VAL A 342 18.98 1.26 25.97
N PRO A 343 17.86 0.88 25.33
CA PRO A 343 17.78 -0.47 24.80
C PRO A 343 17.53 -0.44 23.29
N VAL A 344 18.42 -1.14 22.59
CA VAL A 344 18.23 -1.61 21.23
C VAL A 344 17.07 -2.60 21.23
N SER A 345 16.03 -2.34 20.43
CA SER A 345 15.08 -3.35 19.99
C SER A 345 14.44 -2.88 18.69
N ARG A 346 14.68 -3.65 17.62
CA ARG A 346 14.03 -3.51 16.31
C ARG A 346 12.51 -3.66 16.46
N PRO A 347 11.71 -2.88 15.72
CA PRO A 347 10.40 -3.39 15.32
C PRO A 347 10.05 -3.11 13.85
N THR A 348 9.54 -4.17 13.23
CA THR A 348 8.86 -4.26 11.94
C THR A 348 7.76 -3.21 11.79
N ALA A 349 7.69 -2.56 10.63
CA ALA A 349 6.62 -1.65 10.29
C ALA A 349 5.31 -2.43 10.04
N VAL A 350 4.38 -2.37 10.98
CA VAL A 350 2.96 -2.73 10.80
C VAL A 350 2.16 -1.43 10.66
N ALA A 351 1.35 -1.27 9.61
CA ALA A 351 0.43 -0.15 9.43
C ALA A 351 -1.04 -0.56 9.58
N ALA A 352 -1.84 0.46 9.86
CA ALA A 352 -3.23 0.53 10.28
C ALA A 352 -4.12 -0.66 9.90
N GLU A 353 -4.82 -1.18 10.90
CA GLU A 353 -5.79 -2.25 10.72
C GLU A 353 -6.95 -1.79 9.83
N ASN A 354 -7.26 -2.57 8.80
CA ASN A 354 -8.64 -2.69 8.32
C ASN A 354 -9.49 -3.23 9.48
N ARG A 355 -10.08 -2.32 10.27
CA ARG A 355 -11.11 -2.66 11.26
C ARG A 355 -12.48 -2.37 10.65
N ALA A 356 -13.17 -3.45 10.29
CA ALA A 356 -14.62 -3.45 10.23
C ALA A 356 -15.19 -2.99 11.59
N PRO A 357 -16.37 -2.33 11.61
CA PRO A 357 -16.88 -1.64 12.79
C PRO A 357 -17.02 -2.58 13.98
N LYS A 358 -16.46 -2.19 15.14
CA LYS A 358 -16.86 -2.77 16.41
C LYS A 358 -18.33 -2.40 16.63
N ARG A 359 -19.20 -3.40 16.47
CA ARG A 359 -20.60 -3.37 16.89
C ARG A 359 -20.66 -2.78 18.30
N ALA A 360 -21.46 -1.74 18.48
CA ALA A 360 -21.66 -1.11 19.78
C ALA A 360 -22.00 -2.19 20.81
N LYS A 361 -21.26 -2.27 21.92
CA LYS A 361 -21.70 -3.03 23.08
C LYS A 361 -23.02 -2.41 23.51
N GLY A 362 -24.11 -3.13 23.26
CA GLY A 362 -25.45 -2.78 23.72
C GLY A 362 -25.44 -2.54 25.22
N ARG A 363 -26.13 -1.47 25.62
CA ARG A 363 -26.50 -1.18 27.01
C ARG A 363 -27.03 -2.46 27.68
N GLY A 364 -26.56 -2.70 28.89
CA GLY A 364 -26.92 -3.86 29.69
C GLY A 364 -28.43 -4.05 29.81
N MET A 365 -28.90 -5.27 29.54
CA MET A 365 -30.22 -5.71 29.96
C MET A 365 -30.28 -5.73 31.48
N ALA A 366 -31.29 -5.05 32.03
CA ALA A 366 -31.69 -5.14 33.41
C ALA A 366 -32.03 -6.61 33.76
N LYS A 367 -31.53 -7.08 34.91
CA LYS A 367 -31.92 -8.34 35.53
C LYS A 367 -33.45 -8.34 35.74
N ARG A 368 -34.16 -9.29 35.12
CA ARG A 368 -35.52 -9.65 35.55
C ARG A 368 -35.42 -10.35 36.90
N THR A 369 -36.07 -9.74 37.89
CA THR A 369 -36.40 -10.33 39.18
C THR A 369 -37.25 -11.59 39.00
N LYS A 370 -36.87 -12.67 39.68
CA LYS A 370 -37.74 -13.85 39.85
C LYS A 370 -38.80 -13.48 40.90
N GLY A 371 -40.06 -13.41 40.47
CA GLY A 371 -41.23 -13.44 41.34
C GLY A 371 -41.67 -14.88 41.54
N ARG A 372 -42.06 -15.19 42.78
CA ARG A 372 -42.67 -16.43 43.26
C ARG A 372 -43.93 -16.82 42.50
#